data_AF-A0A1G2YA82-F1
#
_entry.id   AF-A0A1G2YA82-F1
#
_cell.length_a   1.000
_cell.length_b   1.000
_cell.length_c   1.000
_cell.angle_alpha   90.00
_cell.angle_beta   90.00
_cell.angle_gamma   90.00
#
_symmetry.space_group_name_H-M   'P 1'
#
loop_
_entity.id
_entity.type
_entity.pdbx_description
1 polymer ?
#
loop_
_entity_poly.entity_id
_entity_poly.type
_entity_poly.pdbx_seq_one_letter_code
_entity_poly.pdbx_strand_id
1 'polypeptide(L)'
;MEDKLKTLLEALYKKYNHKEFIPPDPLQFLYHYKDKADMEIAGFLSAMFAYGAVEQIQKFLTSLFTKMGDSPSAFIKNFTAKDKKLFRPLKYRFNTSDDIITLLQSLKKVLKQYDSLENLFLAGYNPSDANIIPAATKFISALGISNKSPGLKFLLSDPANGGTCKRLFLFLRWMVRNDEVDSGLWRKIDKSKLIAPVDVHIGRLSKIVGLHNKKTLNLKTAIEITDALTLISPQDPIKYDFALCRIGILENCTGKQNKYCPECELAEFCHRKILKK
;
A
#
# COMPACT_ATOMS: atom_id res chain seq x y z
N MET A 1 -14.81 -15.96 -20.22
CA MET A 1 -13.87 -16.04 -19.07
C MET A 1 -13.75 -14.68 -18.42
N GLU A 2 -13.52 -13.63 -19.20
CA GLU A 2 -13.47 -12.23 -18.74
C GLU A 2 -14.75 -11.77 -18.03
N ASP A 3 -15.94 -12.03 -18.59
CA ASP A 3 -17.22 -11.66 -17.94
C ASP A 3 -17.44 -12.34 -16.58
N LYS A 4 -17.05 -13.61 -16.46
CA LYS A 4 -17.14 -14.34 -15.18
C LYS A 4 -16.18 -13.75 -14.15
N LEU A 5 -14.95 -13.46 -14.55
CA LEU A 5 -13.95 -12.86 -13.68
C LEU A 5 -14.41 -11.48 -13.22
N LYS A 6 -14.89 -10.64 -14.14
CA LYS A 6 -15.47 -9.33 -13.82
C LYS A 6 -16.62 -9.45 -12.82
N THR A 7 -17.54 -10.38 -13.04
CA THR A 7 -18.67 -10.63 -12.13
C THR A 7 -18.20 -10.99 -10.72
N LEU A 8 -17.22 -11.90 -10.61
CA LEU A 8 -16.60 -12.26 -9.34
C LEU A 8 -15.97 -11.04 -8.65
N LEU A 9 -15.11 -10.31 -9.37
CA LEU A 9 -14.39 -9.16 -8.83
C LEU A 9 -15.34 -8.06 -8.34
N GLU A 10 -16.41 -7.78 -9.08
CA GLU A 10 -17.45 -6.84 -8.68
C GLU A 10 -18.24 -7.32 -7.45
N ALA A 11 -18.55 -8.61 -7.36
CA ALA A 11 -19.20 -9.18 -6.18
C ALA A 11 -18.33 -9.04 -4.93
N LEU A 12 -17.04 -9.36 -5.04
CA LEU A 12 -16.06 -9.18 -3.96
C LEU A 12 -15.94 -7.71 -3.55
N TYR A 13 -15.84 -6.80 -4.52
CA TYR A 13 -15.78 -5.36 -4.27
C TYR A 13 -17.02 -4.90 -3.51
N LYS A 14 -18.22 -5.26 -3.98
CA LYS A 14 -19.48 -4.91 -3.32
C LYS A 14 -19.58 -5.48 -1.90
N LYS A 15 -18.96 -6.63 -1.62
CA LYS A 15 -19.01 -7.28 -0.31
C LYS A 15 -18.00 -6.70 0.68
N TYR A 16 -16.78 -6.42 0.23
CA TYR A 16 -15.66 -6.14 1.12
C TYR A 16 -15.19 -4.68 1.10
N ASN A 17 -15.59 -3.85 0.12
CA ASN A 17 -15.13 -2.46 0.02
C ASN A 17 -15.92 -1.53 0.94
N HIS A 18 -15.85 -1.80 2.25
CA HIS A 18 -16.51 -1.01 3.30
C HIS A 18 -15.56 -0.77 4.47
N LYS A 19 -15.83 0.31 5.23
CA LYS A 19 -14.96 0.73 6.33
C LYS A 19 -14.85 -0.31 7.45
N GLU A 20 -15.89 -1.10 7.70
CA GLU A 20 -15.83 -2.17 8.72
C GLU A 20 -14.79 -3.24 8.41
N PHE A 21 -14.39 -3.40 7.14
CA PHE A 21 -13.36 -4.35 6.74
C PHE A 21 -11.94 -3.74 6.76
N ILE A 22 -11.80 -2.46 7.09
CA ILE A 22 -10.49 -1.82 7.19
C ILE A 22 -9.70 -2.47 8.34
N PRO A 23 -10.16 -2.53 9.60
CA PRO A 23 -9.37 -3.17 10.65
C PRO A 23 -9.09 -4.65 10.35
N PRO A 24 -7.87 -5.15 10.61
CA PRO A 24 -6.74 -4.48 11.25
C PRO A 24 -5.71 -3.89 10.26
N ASP A 25 -6.13 -3.45 9.08
CA ASP A 25 -5.26 -2.82 8.08
C ASP A 25 -4.65 -1.51 8.60
N PRO A 26 -3.36 -1.22 8.31
CA PRO A 26 -2.72 0.04 8.70
C PRO A 26 -3.39 1.31 8.17
N LEU A 27 -4.20 1.21 7.10
CA LEU A 27 -5.01 2.31 6.59
C LEU A 27 -5.91 2.96 7.68
N GLN A 28 -6.30 2.22 8.71
CA GLN A 28 -7.12 2.78 9.80
C GLN A 28 -6.48 3.99 10.50
N PHE A 29 -5.14 4.04 10.59
CA PHE A 29 -4.43 5.11 11.29
C PHE A 29 -4.57 6.46 10.59
N LEU A 30 -4.74 6.46 9.27
CA LEU A 30 -5.04 7.67 8.51
C LEU A 30 -6.37 8.28 8.96
N TYR A 31 -7.39 7.44 9.19
CA TYR A 31 -8.74 7.88 9.54
C TYR A 31 -8.90 8.36 10.99
N HIS A 32 -7.85 8.30 11.80
CA HIS A 32 -7.83 8.96 13.11
C HIS A 32 -7.73 10.49 13.00
N TYR A 33 -7.33 11.00 11.83
CA TYR A 33 -7.10 12.43 11.60
C TYR A 33 -8.17 13.02 10.68
N LYS A 34 -8.55 14.27 10.94
CA LYS A 34 -9.49 15.04 10.11
C LYS A 34 -8.79 16.02 9.17
N ASP A 35 -7.62 16.51 9.56
CA ASP A 35 -6.81 17.40 8.73
C ASP A 35 -6.14 16.61 7.60
N LYS A 36 -6.19 17.15 6.37
CA LYS A 36 -5.67 16.45 5.19
C LYS A 36 -4.16 16.27 5.23
N ALA A 37 -3.42 17.23 5.79
CA ALA A 37 -1.97 17.12 5.89
C ALA A 37 -1.57 16.05 6.92
N ASP A 38 -2.33 15.93 8.01
CA ASP A 38 -2.13 14.87 9.00
C ASP A 38 -2.48 13.48 8.43
N MET A 39 -3.59 13.37 7.71
CA MET A 39 -3.99 12.14 7.02
C MET A 39 -2.93 11.69 5.99
N GLU A 40 -2.34 12.63 5.24
CA GLU A 40 -1.29 12.34 4.26
C GLU A 40 -0.03 11.74 4.93
N ILE A 41 0.45 12.36 6.00
CA ILE A 41 1.60 11.87 6.77
C ILE A 41 1.29 10.53 7.45
N ALA A 42 0.11 10.41 8.06
CA ALA A 42 -0.31 9.19 8.70
C ALA A 42 -0.43 8.04 7.69
N GLY A 43 -1.02 8.29 6.52
CA GLY A 43 -1.11 7.34 5.42
C GLY A 43 0.27 6.89 4.93
N PHE A 44 1.19 7.82 4.70
CA PHE A 44 2.54 7.50 4.25
C PHE A 44 3.30 6.61 5.24
N LEU A 45 3.36 7.03 6.51
CA LEU A 45 4.06 6.27 7.55
C LEU A 45 3.40 4.89 7.75
N SER A 46 2.07 4.82 7.77
CA SER A 46 1.34 3.56 7.93
C SER A 46 1.64 2.58 6.80
N ALA A 47 1.69 3.05 5.56
CA ALA A 47 2.02 2.23 4.40
C ALA A 47 3.49 1.76 4.43
N MET A 48 4.44 2.66 4.75
CA MET A 48 5.86 2.32 4.81
C MET A 48 6.15 1.26 5.88
N PHE A 49 5.44 1.29 7.01
CA PHE A 49 5.59 0.29 8.08
C PHE A 49 4.64 -0.92 7.96
N ALA A 50 3.87 -1.04 6.87
CA ALA A 50 2.94 -2.15 6.62
C ALA A 50 3.65 -3.45 6.18
N TYR A 51 4.57 -3.97 7.00
CA TYR A 51 5.27 -5.24 6.76
C TYR A 51 5.54 -6.02 8.05
N GLY A 52 5.10 -7.27 8.09
CA GLY A 52 5.26 -8.14 9.24
C GLY A 52 3.92 -8.58 9.82
N ALA A 53 3.93 -9.08 11.05
CA ALA A 53 2.71 -9.51 11.73
C ALA A 53 1.83 -8.29 12.03
N VAL A 54 0.53 -8.41 11.75
CA VAL A 54 -0.46 -7.33 11.93
C VAL A 54 -0.38 -6.71 13.32
N GLU A 55 -0.34 -7.52 14.37
CA GLU A 55 -0.24 -7.04 15.77
C GLU A 55 1.02 -6.18 16.02
N GLN A 56 2.16 -6.57 15.42
CA GLN A 56 3.40 -5.80 15.53
C GLN A 56 3.31 -4.48 14.77
N ILE A 57 2.68 -4.48 13.58
CA ILE A 57 2.43 -3.26 12.80
C ILE A 57 1.57 -2.29 13.62
N GLN A 58 0.45 -2.78 14.16
CA GLN A 58 -0.48 -2.00 14.97
C GLN A 58 0.21 -1.41 16.20
N LYS A 59 0.90 -2.24 16.99
CA LYS A 59 1.64 -1.79 18.18
C LYS A 59 2.68 -0.71 17.85
N PHE A 60 3.40 -0.89 16.75
CA PHE A 60 4.42 0.07 16.33
C PHE A 60 3.80 1.39 15.88
N LEU A 61 2.79 1.35 15.00
CA LEU A 61 2.14 2.55 14.49
C LEU A 61 1.42 3.33 15.59
N THR A 62 0.74 2.65 16.52
CA THR A 62 0.19 3.30 17.72
C THR A 62 1.28 4.03 18.49
N SER A 63 2.41 3.37 18.79
CA SER A 63 3.51 4.02 19.51
C SER A 63 4.14 5.19 18.75
N LEU A 64 4.24 5.08 17.42
CA LEU A 64 4.76 6.12 16.55
C LEU A 64 3.86 7.36 16.60
N PHE A 65 2.55 7.19 16.37
CA PHE A 65 1.61 8.30 16.33
C PHE A 65 1.34 8.91 17.70
N THR A 66 1.31 8.12 18.79
CA THR A 66 1.24 8.68 20.16
C THR A 66 2.41 9.63 20.45
N LYS A 67 3.61 9.38 19.91
CA LYS A 67 4.76 10.28 20.08
C LYS A 67 4.68 11.55 19.25
N MET A 68 3.92 11.54 18.15
CA MET A 68 3.68 12.70 17.31
C MET A 68 2.54 13.58 17.85
N GLY A 69 1.63 13.01 18.64
CA GLY A 69 0.45 13.69 19.16
C GLY A 69 -0.66 13.81 18.11
N ASP A 70 -1.50 14.84 18.26
CA ASP A 70 -2.73 14.98 17.49
C ASP A 70 -2.52 15.47 16.05
N SER A 71 -1.33 16.01 15.72
CA SER A 71 -1.01 16.50 14.37
C SER A 71 0.38 16.02 13.91
N PRO A 72 0.47 14.83 13.27
CA PRO A 72 1.70 14.33 12.66
C PRO A 72 2.38 15.29 11.70
N SER A 73 1.61 16.05 10.91
CA SER A 73 2.13 17.04 9.96
C SER A 73 2.79 18.21 10.69
N ALA A 74 2.11 18.80 11.67
CA ALA A 74 2.68 19.87 12.49
C ALA A 74 3.91 19.37 13.27
N PHE A 75 3.87 18.14 13.78
CA PHE A 75 5.00 17.50 14.44
C PHE A 75 6.22 17.41 13.52
N ILE A 76 6.05 16.90 12.29
CA ILE A 76 7.14 16.77 11.32
C ILE A 76 7.70 18.15 10.93
N LYS A 77 6.85 19.13 10.63
CA LYS A 77 7.29 20.50 10.27
C LYS A 77 8.16 21.10 11.38
N ASN A 78 7.78 20.89 12.63
CA ASN A 78 8.48 21.41 13.80
C ASN A 78 9.60 20.51 14.33
N PHE A 79 9.80 19.30 13.79
CA PHE A 79 10.76 18.31 14.29
C PHE A 79 12.18 18.88 14.47
N THR A 80 12.72 18.76 15.68
CA THR A 80 14.03 19.29 16.08
C THR A 80 15.00 18.21 16.54
N ALA A 81 16.23 18.59 16.86
CA ALA A 81 17.21 17.70 17.46
C ALA A 81 16.79 17.18 18.85
N LYS A 82 15.99 17.95 19.61
CA LYS A 82 15.51 17.55 20.95
C LYS A 82 14.51 16.40 20.86
N ASP A 83 13.64 16.44 19.85
CA ASP A 83 12.59 15.45 19.62
C ASP A 83 13.14 14.06 19.27
N LYS A 84 14.37 13.99 18.76
CA LYS A 84 15.05 12.71 18.50
C LYS A 84 15.01 11.76 19.70
N LYS A 85 15.11 12.29 20.93
CA LYS A 85 15.06 11.49 22.17
C LYS A 85 13.75 10.72 22.31
N LEU A 86 12.63 11.27 21.82
CA LEU A 86 11.30 10.61 21.87
C LEU A 86 11.26 9.32 21.06
N PHE A 87 12.01 9.26 19.96
CA PHE A 87 12.04 8.13 19.01
C PHE A 87 13.19 7.16 19.26
N ARG A 88 14.14 7.48 20.16
CA ARG A 88 15.24 6.56 20.52
C ARG A 88 14.78 5.16 20.96
N PRO A 89 13.67 5.01 21.72
CA PRO A 89 13.16 3.69 22.09
C PRO A 89 12.48 2.94 20.94
N LEU A 90 12.15 3.61 19.83
CA LEU A 90 11.43 2.98 18.73
C LEU A 90 12.37 2.16 17.85
N LYS A 91 12.01 0.90 17.65
CA LYS A 91 12.61 0.01 16.66
C LYS A 91 11.50 -0.82 16.04
N TYR A 92 11.62 -1.11 14.75
CA TYR A 92 10.65 -1.95 14.06
C TYR A 92 11.35 -2.89 13.08
N ARG A 93 11.48 -4.15 13.50
CA ARG A 93 12.09 -5.21 12.70
C ARG A 93 13.47 -4.81 12.18
N PHE A 94 13.58 -4.48 10.89
CA PHE A 94 14.81 -4.09 10.22
C PHE A 94 15.17 -2.62 10.39
N ASN A 95 14.27 -1.80 10.95
CA ASN A 95 14.41 -0.36 11.07
C ASN A 95 14.75 0.02 12.51
N THR A 96 15.89 0.67 12.65
CA THR A 96 16.40 1.23 13.90
C THR A 96 15.73 2.57 14.23
N SER A 97 15.96 3.08 15.45
CA SER A 97 15.52 4.43 15.79
C SER A 97 16.18 5.49 14.92
N ASP A 98 17.44 5.31 14.51
CA ASP A 98 18.13 6.24 13.62
C ASP A 98 17.52 6.23 12.21
N ASP A 99 17.03 5.09 11.72
CA ASP A 99 16.29 5.02 10.45
C ASP A 99 14.99 5.82 10.54
N ILE A 100 14.22 5.62 11.62
CA ILE A 100 12.96 6.34 11.85
C ILE A 100 13.23 7.85 11.95
N ILE A 101 14.20 8.26 12.75
CA ILE A 101 14.58 9.68 12.90
C ILE A 101 15.01 10.26 11.54
N THR A 102 15.81 9.53 10.76
CA THR A 102 16.26 9.96 9.43
C THR A 102 15.09 10.13 8.46
N LEU A 103 14.09 9.25 8.53
CA LEU A 103 12.84 9.40 7.76
C LEU A 103 12.09 10.66 8.15
N LEU A 104 11.87 10.92 9.43
CA LEU A 104 11.17 12.14 9.90
C LEU A 104 11.91 13.42 9.50
N GLN A 105 13.24 13.42 9.56
CA GLN A 105 14.05 14.55 9.10
C GLN A 105 13.94 14.77 7.59
N SER A 106 13.85 13.69 6.80
CA SER A 106 13.62 13.81 5.35
C SER A 106 12.23 14.37 5.06
N LEU A 107 11.19 13.85 5.72
CA LEU A 107 9.82 14.37 5.57
C LEU A 107 9.74 15.86 5.93
N LYS A 108 10.44 16.31 6.99
CA LYS A 108 10.53 17.74 7.31
C LYS A 108 11.11 18.58 6.17
N LYS A 109 12.17 18.09 5.50
CA LYS A 109 12.77 18.77 4.35
C LYS A 109 11.80 18.82 3.18
N VAL A 110 11.12 17.71 2.90
CA VAL A 110 10.10 17.64 1.85
C VAL A 110 8.97 18.62 2.12
N LEU A 111 8.38 18.60 3.32
CA LEU A 111 7.29 19.53 3.66
C LEU A 111 7.74 20.99 3.64
N LYS A 112 9.02 21.29 3.88
CA LYS A 112 9.56 22.65 3.73
C LYS A 112 9.74 23.07 2.27
N GLN A 113 10.05 22.13 1.39
CA GLN A 113 10.36 22.41 -0.02
C GLN A 113 9.13 22.34 -0.94
N TYR A 114 8.21 21.42 -0.66
CA TYR A 114 7.07 21.11 -1.52
C TYR A 114 5.72 21.36 -0.83
N ASP A 115 5.69 21.75 0.44
CA ASP A 115 4.49 21.90 1.29
C ASP A 115 3.72 20.60 1.62
N SER A 116 3.72 19.59 0.74
CA SER A 116 3.02 18.31 0.90
C SER A 116 3.74 17.16 0.17
N LEU A 117 3.36 15.93 0.49
CA LEU A 117 3.80 14.75 -0.28
C LEU A 117 3.13 14.70 -1.66
N GLU A 118 1.87 15.16 -1.80
CA GLU A 118 1.19 15.29 -3.09
C GLU A 118 2.01 16.16 -4.04
N ASN A 119 2.43 17.34 -3.60
CA ASN A 119 3.20 18.27 -4.41
C ASN A 119 4.56 17.71 -4.80
N LEU A 120 5.23 16.97 -3.90
CA LEU A 120 6.46 16.25 -4.25
C LEU A 120 6.20 15.20 -5.35
N PHE A 121 5.11 14.43 -5.23
CA PHE A 121 4.77 13.43 -6.23
C PHE A 121 4.42 14.08 -7.58
N LEU A 122 3.63 15.15 -7.56
CA LEU A 122 3.24 15.93 -8.75
C LEU A 122 4.44 16.56 -9.46
N ALA A 123 5.48 16.97 -8.74
CA ALA A 123 6.72 17.46 -9.36
C ALA A 123 7.41 16.40 -10.25
N GLY A 124 7.16 15.11 -10.00
CA GLY A 124 7.65 14.00 -10.81
C GLY A 124 6.64 13.44 -11.83
N TYR A 125 5.35 13.79 -11.70
CA TYR A 125 4.24 13.22 -12.44
C TYR A 125 4.07 13.85 -13.82
N ASN A 126 3.96 13.01 -14.84
CA ASN A 126 3.65 13.42 -16.20
C ASN A 126 2.40 12.66 -16.70
N PRO A 127 1.31 13.35 -17.07
CA PRO A 127 0.11 12.71 -17.62
C PRO A 127 0.36 11.86 -18.87
N SER A 128 1.42 12.15 -19.63
CA SER A 128 1.82 11.37 -20.80
C SER A 128 2.53 10.05 -20.46
N ASP A 129 2.98 9.85 -19.23
CA ASP A 129 3.57 8.58 -18.81
C ASP A 129 2.50 7.49 -18.81
N ALA A 130 2.86 6.26 -19.21
CA ALA A 130 1.93 5.15 -19.27
C ALA A 130 1.32 4.82 -17.89
N ASN A 131 2.08 4.99 -16.82
CA ASN A 131 1.67 4.73 -15.44
C ASN A 131 2.47 5.59 -14.45
N ILE A 132 2.19 5.45 -13.16
CA ILE A 132 2.84 6.24 -12.09
C ILE A 132 4.31 5.89 -11.79
N ILE A 133 4.89 4.85 -12.39
CA ILE A 133 6.22 4.34 -12.00
C ILE A 133 7.32 5.42 -12.09
N PRO A 134 7.42 6.24 -13.18
CA PRO A 134 8.43 7.28 -13.26
C PRO A 134 8.31 8.32 -12.13
N ALA A 135 7.08 8.74 -11.80
CA ALA A 135 6.80 9.66 -10.70
C ALA A 135 7.14 9.04 -9.34
N ALA A 136 6.80 7.76 -9.14
CA ALA A 136 7.08 7.01 -7.92
C ALA A 136 8.59 6.84 -7.68
N THR A 137 9.38 6.58 -8.72
CA THR A 137 10.85 6.55 -8.66
C THR A 137 11.42 7.90 -8.25
N LYS A 138 10.96 8.99 -8.90
CA LYS A 138 11.39 10.37 -8.54
C LYS A 138 11.01 10.72 -7.10
N PHE A 139 9.81 10.33 -6.66
CA PHE A 139 9.32 10.54 -5.30
C PHE A 139 10.25 9.90 -4.25
N ILE A 140 10.59 8.62 -4.42
CA ILE A 140 11.53 7.91 -3.51
C ILE A 140 12.93 8.52 -3.57
N SER A 141 13.42 8.86 -4.77
CA SER A 141 14.72 9.50 -4.96
C SER A 141 14.80 10.86 -4.24
N ALA A 142 13.73 11.66 -4.31
CA ALA A 142 13.64 12.96 -3.66
C ALA A 142 13.60 12.89 -2.11
N LEU A 143 13.14 11.77 -1.53
CA LEU A 143 13.31 11.51 -0.11
C LEU A 143 14.80 11.42 0.27
N GLY A 144 15.68 11.03 -0.67
CA GLY A 144 17.13 11.18 -0.54
C GLY A 144 17.79 10.39 0.58
N ILE A 145 17.12 9.36 1.10
CA ILE A 145 17.59 8.58 2.26
C ILE A 145 17.59 7.06 2.06
N SER A 146 17.09 6.55 0.94
CA SER A 146 16.99 5.10 0.69
C SER A 146 18.34 4.40 0.80
N ASN A 147 19.43 5.03 0.34
CA ASN A 147 20.79 4.46 0.40
C ASN A 147 21.56 4.74 1.70
N LYS A 148 20.94 5.36 2.72
CA LYS A 148 21.65 5.72 3.97
C LYS A 148 21.81 4.55 4.94
N SER A 149 20.98 3.53 4.84
CA SER A 149 21.09 2.31 5.63
C SER A 149 20.36 1.14 4.94
N PRO A 150 20.68 -0.12 5.27
CA PRO A 150 19.90 -1.27 4.80
C PRO A 150 18.42 -1.20 5.20
N GLY A 151 18.13 -0.71 6.40
CA GLY A 151 16.76 -0.54 6.90
C GLY A 151 15.95 0.47 6.08
N LEU A 152 16.55 1.61 5.71
CA LEU A 152 15.90 2.61 4.87
C LEU A 152 15.78 2.15 3.41
N LYS A 153 16.78 1.43 2.88
CA LYS A 153 16.71 0.83 1.55
C LYS A 153 15.57 -0.18 1.44
N PHE A 154 15.41 -0.98 2.50
CA PHE A 154 14.27 -1.87 2.61
C PHE A 154 12.96 -1.08 2.68
N LEU A 155 12.83 -0.14 3.62
CA LEU A 155 11.59 0.62 3.87
C LEU A 155 11.11 1.39 2.63
N LEU A 156 12.00 2.14 2.00
CA LEU A 156 11.78 2.99 0.84
C LEU A 156 12.23 2.29 -0.44
N SER A 157 11.55 1.19 -0.77
CA SER A 157 11.84 0.43 -1.97
C SER A 157 11.57 1.26 -3.24
N ASP A 158 12.60 1.44 -4.05
CA ASP A 158 12.54 2.19 -5.31
C ASP A 158 12.07 1.27 -6.47
N PRO A 159 11.01 1.64 -7.22
CA PRO A 159 10.57 0.91 -8.41
C PRO A 159 11.67 0.67 -9.45
N ALA A 160 12.66 1.56 -9.56
CA ALA A 160 13.80 1.38 -10.47
C ALA A 160 14.61 0.10 -10.16
N ASN A 161 14.55 -0.41 -8.94
CA ASN A 161 15.22 -1.66 -8.54
C ASN A 161 14.39 -2.92 -8.81
N GLY A 162 13.20 -2.80 -9.40
CA GLY A 162 12.38 -3.93 -9.87
C GLY A 162 11.63 -4.73 -8.79
N GLY A 163 11.70 -4.33 -7.51
CA GLY A 163 10.86 -4.92 -6.46
C GLY A 163 9.37 -4.58 -6.64
N THR A 164 8.46 -5.32 -6.01
CA THR A 164 7.00 -5.05 -6.15
C THR A 164 6.58 -3.68 -5.62
N CYS A 165 7.40 -3.02 -4.80
CA CYS A 165 7.15 -1.71 -4.21
C CYS A 165 5.78 -1.58 -3.54
N LYS A 166 5.25 -2.71 -3.04
CA LYS A 166 3.89 -2.86 -2.51
C LYS A 166 3.50 -1.73 -1.57
N ARG A 167 4.38 -1.33 -0.66
CA ARG A 167 4.11 -0.29 0.33
C ARG A 167 3.92 1.09 -0.29
N LEU A 168 4.72 1.44 -1.30
CA LEU A 168 4.58 2.70 -2.01
C LEU A 168 3.30 2.70 -2.84
N PHE A 169 3.02 1.62 -3.57
CA PHE A 169 1.78 1.52 -4.34
C PHE A 169 0.53 1.45 -3.47
N LEU A 170 0.63 0.89 -2.25
CA LEU A 170 -0.44 0.90 -1.27
C LEU A 170 -0.74 2.32 -0.78
N PHE A 171 0.31 3.10 -0.45
CA PHE A 171 0.15 4.52 -0.13
C PHE A 171 -0.51 5.29 -1.27
N LEU A 172 -0.01 5.13 -2.50
CA LEU A 172 -0.55 5.84 -3.66
C LEU A 172 -2.00 5.44 -3.96
N ARG A 173 -2.37 4.17 -3.79
CA ARG A 173 -3.76 3.71 -3.85
C ARG A 173 -4.63 4.51 -2.87
N TRP A 174 -4.24 4.55 -1.59
CA TRP A 174 -4.99 5.24 -0.53
C TRP A 174 -5.16 6.74 -0.80
N MET A 175 -4.13 7.38 -1.35
CA MET A 175 -4.16 8.81 -1.63
C MET A 175 -4.97 9.15 -2.88
N VAL A 176 -4.84 8.38 -3.95
CA VAL A 176 -5.38 8.74 -5.27
C VAL A 176 -6.78 8.19 -5.51
N ARG A 177 -7.08 6.95 -5.07
CA ARG A 177 -8.43 6.39 -5.19
C ARG A 177 -9.35 6.96 -4.13
N ASN A 178 -10.62 7.14 -4.51
CA ASN A 178 -11.66 7.72 -3.67
C ASN A 178 -12.89 6.82 -3.68
N ASP A 179 -13.08 6.06 -2.61
CA ASP A 179 -14.25 5.21 -2.38
C ASP A 179 -14.51 5.07 -0.87
N GLU A 180 -15.26 4.06 -0.44
CA GLU A 180 -15.53 3.86 0.99
C GLU A 180 -14.29 3.49 1.82
N VAL A 181 -13.26 2.93 1.18
CA VAL A 181 -12.03 2.45 1.81
C VAL A 181 -10.90 3.45 1.60
N ASP A 182 -10.62 3.86 0.36
CA ASP A 182 -9.49 4.73 0.01
C ASP A 182 -9.88 6.22 0.12
N SER A 183 -8.99 7.04 0.67
CA SER A 183 -9.30 8.41 1.13
C SER A 183 -9.49 9.45 0.03
N GLY A 184 -8.87 9.25 -1.13
CA GLY A 184 -8.93 10.17 -2.25
C GLY A 184 -8.39 11.56 -1.93
N LEU A 185 -7.35 11.69 -1.09
CA LEU A 185 -6.78 13.00 -0.79
C LEU A 185 -6.19 13.69 -2.02
N TRP A 186 -5.52 12.93 -2.90
CA TRP A 186 -4.84 13.44 -4.08
C TRP A 186 -5.76 13.41 -5.29
N ARG A 187 -6.13 14.58 -5.82
CA ARG A 187 -7.16 14.71 -6.88
C ARG A 187 -6.59 14.98 -8.27
N LYS A 188 -5.30 15.29 -8.36
CA LYS A 188 -4.62 15.67 -9.60
C LYS A 188 -3.93 14.51 -10.32
N ILE A 189 -3.96 13.32 -9.76
CA ILE A 189 -3.32 12.12 -10.32
C ILE A 189 -4.42 11.20 -10.84
N ASP A 190 -4.26 10.75 -12.08
CA ASP A 190 -5.20 9.81 -12.68
C ASP A 190 -5.07 8.42 -12.04
N LYS A 191 -6.16 7.93 -11.44
CA LYS A 191 -6.21 6.62 -10.81
C LYS A 191 -6.07 5.46 -11.80
N SER A 192 -6.36 5.68 -13.09
CA SER A 192 -6.17 4.68 -14.14
C SER A 192 -4.69 4.29 -14.32
N LYS A 193 -3.78 5.16 -13.88
CA LYS A 193 -2.32 5.00 -14.00
C LYS A 193 -1.68 4.28 -12.81
N LEU A 194 -2.45 3.94 -11.77
CA LEU A 194 -1.93 3.30 -10.57
C LEU A 194 -1.48 1.86 -10.84
N ILE A 195 -0.53 1.38 -10.04
CA ILE A 195 -0.03 -0.01 -10.09
C ILE A 195 -0.54 -0.78 -8.87
N ALA A 196 -0.94 -2.04 -9.07
CA ALA A 196 -1.45 -2.88 -8.00
C ALA A 196 -0.39 -3.10 -6.89
N PRO A 197 -0.75 -2.92 -5.60
CA PRO A 197 0.16 -3.14 -4.48
C PRO A 197 0.31 -4.65 -4.17
N VAL A 198 1.13 -5.34 -4.95
CA VAL A 198 1.25 -6.81 -4.87
C VAL A 198 2.06 -7.27 -3.66
N ASP A 199 1.37 -7.89 -2.70
CA ASP A 199 1.97 -8.72 -1.64
C ASP A 199 1.76 -10.22 -1.92
N VAL A 200 2.08 -11.06 -0.93
CA VAL A 200 1.93 -12.52 -1.01
C VAL A 200 0.47 -12.98 -1.17
N HIS A 201 -0.49 -12.24 -0.61
CA HIS A 201 -1.92 -12.55 -0.75
C HIS A 201 -2.39 -12.17 -2.15
N ILE A 202 -2.14 -10.92 -2.55
CA ILE A 202 -2.52 -10.43 -3.89
C ILE A 202 -1.85 -11.26 -4.98
N GLY A 203 -0.55 -11.54 -4.89
CA GLY A 203 0.14 -12.37 -5.87
C GLY A 203 -0.37 -13.81 -5.91
N ARG A 204 -0.82 -14.37 -4.79
CA ARG A 204 -1.43 -15.71 -4.79
C ARG A 204 -2.82 -15.70 -5.39
N LEU A 205 -3.67 -14.78 -4.98
CA LEU A 205 -5.07 -14.72 -5.42
C LEU A 205 -5.16 -14.30 -6.88
N SER A 206 -4.36 -13.33 -7.30
CA SER A 206 -4.25 -12.91 -8.70
C SER A 206 -3.83 -14.08 -9.59
N LYS A 207 -2.94 -14.95 -9.12
CA LYS A 207 -2.60 -16.20 -9.82
C LYS A 207 -3.76 -17.19 -9.88
N ILE A 208 -4.52 -17.34 -8.78
CA ILE A 208 -5.71 -18.22 -8.73
C ILE A 208 -6.77 -17.75 -9.71
N VAL A 209 -7.05 -16.45 -9.77
CA VAL A 209 -8.07 -15.89 -10.67
C VAL A 209 -7.58 -15.64 -12.09
N GLY A 210 -6.34 -16.03 -12.41
CA GLY A 210 -5.80 -16.02 -13.78
C GLY A 210 -5.24 -14.68 -14.27
N LEU A 211 -4.96 -13.72 -13.38
CA LEU A 211 -4.38 -12.41 -13.76
C LEU A 211 -2.89 -12.47 -14.09
N HIS A 212 -2.16 -13.48 -13.62
CA HIS A 212 -0.77 -13.74 -14.01
C HIS A 212 -0.37 -15.19 -13.71
N ASN A 213 0.75 -15.66 -14.28
CA ASN A 213 1.29 -17.00 -13.99
C ASN A 213 2.77 -17.02 -13.57
N LYS A 214 3.36 -15.87 -13.23
CA LYS A 214 4.77 -15.76 -12.85
C LYS A 214 5.09 -16.57 -11.58
N LYS A 215 6.37 -16.98 -11.47
CA LYS A 215 6.90 -17.69 -10.28
C LYS A 215 7.33 -16.72 -9.18
N THR A 216 7.87 -15.57 -9.57
CA THR A 216 8.37 -14.53 -8.67
C THR A 216 7.46 -13.31 -8.68
N LEU A 217 7.30 -12.67 -7.53
CA LEU A 217 6.60 -11.40 -7.41
C LEU A 217 7.65 -10.30 -7.49
N ASN A 218 7.57 -9.50 -8.55
CA ASN A 218 8.43 -8.34 -8.79
C ASN A 218 7.60 -7.25 -9.48
N LEU A 219 8.21 -6.12 -9.83
CA LEU A 219 7.52 -5.02 -10.49
C LEU A 219 6.83 -5.44 -11.80
N LYS A 220 7.45 -6.33 -12.59
CA LYS A 220 6.85 -6.84 -13.83
C LYS A 220 5.58 -7.62 -13.56
N THR A 221 5.55 -8.42 -12.48
CA THR A 221 4.33 -9.12 -12.06
C THR A 221 3.24 -8.14 -11.61
N ALA A 222 3.60 -7.05 -10.93
CA ALA A 222 2.62 -6.03 -10.54
C ALA A 222 2.04 -5.29 -11.75
N ILE A 223 2.87 -4.98 -12.75
CA ILE A 223 2.42 -4.41 -14.03
C ILE A 223 1.49 -5.40 -14.76
N GLU A 224 1.88 -6.67 -14.90
CA GLU A 224 1.06 -7.69 -15.57
C GLU A 224 -0.32 -7.88 -14.91
N ILE A 225 -0.37 -7.92 -13.58
CA ILE A 225 -1.64 -7.95 -12.83
C ILE A 225 -2.46 -6.69 -13.13
N THR A 226 -1.81 -5.52 -13.12
CA THR A 226 -2.50 -4.24 -13.39
C THR A 226 -3.05 -4.20 -14.81
N ASP A 227 -2.28 -4.60 -15.81
CA ASP A 227 -2.70 -4.65 -17.22
C ASP A 227 -3.89 -5.59 -17.42
N ALA A 228 -3.89 -6.76 -16.76
CA ALA A 228 -5.01 -7.68 -16.80
C ALA A 228 -6.28 -7.08 -16.16
N LEU A 229 -6.13 -6.31 -15.08
CA LEU A 229 -7.26 -5.62 -14.45
C LEU A 229 -7.75 -4.40 -15.25
N THR A 230 -6.88 -3.75 -16.02
CA THR A 230 -7.24 -2.65 -16.93
C THR A 230 -8.25 -3.10 -17.99
N LEU A 231 -8.18 -4.36 -18.44
CA LEU A 231 -9.17 -4.93 -19.36
C LEU A 231 -10.58 -4.98 -18.74
N ILE A 232 -10.66 -5.15 -17.41
CA ILE A 232 -11.90 -5.28 -16.67
C ILE A 232 -12.46 -3.92 -16.24
N SER A 233 -11.58 -3.07 -15.70
CA SER A 233 -11.90 -1.75 -15.13
C SER A 233 -10.85 -0.72 -15.58
N PRO A 234 -10.93 -0.21 -16.82
CA PRO A 234 -9.88 0.65 -17.40
C PRO A 234 -9.72 1.99 -16.68
N GLN A 235 -10.81 2.51 -16.09
CA GLN A 235 -10.79 3.78 -15.37
C GLN A 235 -10.30 3.64 -13.92
N ASP A 236 -10.22 2.41 -13.40
CA ASP A 236 -9.74 2.12 -12.04
C ASP A 236 -9.22 0.66 -11.98
N PRO A 237 -8.05 0.36 -12.55
CA PRO A 237 -7.58 -1.02 -12.68
C PRO A 237 -7.38 -1.68 -11.33
N ILE A 238 -6.93 -0.93 -10.33
CA ILE A 238 -6.61 -1.49 -9.02
C ILE A 238 -7.83 -1.53 -8.08
N LYS A 239 -9.04 -1.25 -8.59
CA LYS A 239 -10.32 -1.20 -7.85
C LYS A 239 -10.47 -2.36 -6.85
N TYR A 240 -10.17 -3.56 -7.31
CA TYR A 240 -10.47 -4.81 -6.62
C TYR A 240 -9.42 -5.24 -5.59
N ASP A 241 -8.27 -4.55 -5.51
CA ASP A 241 -7.13 -4.94 -4.69
C ASP A 241 -7.50 -5.16 -3.21
N PHE A 242 -8.20 -4.21 -2.58
CA PHE A 242 -8.60 -4.33 -1.18
C PHE A 242 -9.51 -5.53 -0.93
N ALA A 243 -10.54 -5.69 -1.76
CA ALA A 243 -11.49 -6.79 -1.65
C ALA A 243 -10.83 -8.16 -1.86
N LEU A 244 -9.92 -8.27 -2.83
CA LEU A 244 -9.16 -9.50 -3.07
C LEU A 244 -8.27 -9.82 -1.87
N CYS A 245 -7.53 -8.84 -1.34
CA CYS A 245 -6.73 -9.06 -0.15
C CYS A 245 -7.60 -9.55 1.02
N ARG A 246 -8.78 -8.94 1.20
CA ARG A 246 -9.68 -9.21 2.33
C ARG A 246 -10.24 -10.63 2.33
N ILE A 247 -10.75 -11.13 1.20
CA ILE A 247 -11.20 -12.53 1.10
C ILE A 247 -10.05 -13.50 1.40
N GLY A 248 -8.84 -13.22 0.90
CA GLY A 248 -7.67 -14.06 1.16
C GLY A 248 -7.29 -14.19 2.63
N ILE A 249 -7.48 -13.11 3.39
CA ILE A 249 -7.22 -13.07 4.83
C ILE A 249 -8.36 -13.76 5.59
N LEU A 250 -9.62 -13.42 5.29
CA LEU A 250 -10.79 -13.91 6.02
C LEU A 250 -11.06 -15.40 5.79
N GLU A 251 -10.90 -15.89 4.56
CA GLU A 251 -11.07 -17.31 4.23
C GLU A 251 -9.81 -18.15 4.47
N ASN A 252 -8.77 -17.53 5.06
CA ASN A 252 -7.48 -18.17 5.33
C ASN A 252 -6.94 -18.94 4.11
N CYS A 253 -7.03 -18.33 2.93
CA CYS A 253 -6.55 -18.96 1.70
C CYS A 253 -5.03 -19.12 1.82
N THR A 254 -4.54 -20.35 1.96
CA THR A 254 -3.09 -20.62 2.00
C THR A 254 -2.53 -20.87 0.60
N GLY A 255 -3.41 -20.94 -0.39
CA GLY A 255 -3.13 -21.49 -1.70
C GLY A 255 -3.23 -23.00 -1.72
N LYS A 256 -3.05 -23.70 -0.60
CA LYS A 256 -3.29 -25.15 -0.50
C LYS A 256 -4.75 -25.43 -0.13
N GLN A 257 -5.22 -26.63 -0.47
CA GLN A 257 -6.54 -27.08 -0.02
C GLN A 257 -6.60 -27.08 1.50
N ASN A 258 -7.71 -26.58 2.03
CA ASN A 258 -8.03 -26.56 3.44
C ASN A 258 -9.55 -26.74 3.62
N LYS A 259 -10.00 -26.81 4.87
CA LYS A 259 -11.42 -27.01 5.21
C LYS A 259 -12.36 -25.89 4.74
N TYR A 260 -11.83 -24.72 4.38
CA TYR A 260 -12.61 -23.56 3.93
C TYR A 260 -12.79 -23.53 2.40
N CYS A 261 -12.04 -24.36 1.64
CA CYS A 261 -12.11 -24.37 0.18
C CYS A 261 -13.48 -24.73 -0.43
N PRO A 262 -14.30 -25.64 0.13
CA PRO A 262 -15.59 -26.00 -0.46
C PRO A 262 -16.59 -24.85 -0.56
N GLU A 263 -16.51 -23.87 0.35
CA GLU A 263 -17.42 -22.72 0.42
C GLU A 263 -16.73 -21.43 -0.08
N CYS A 264 -15.50 -21.53 -0.58
CA CYS A 264 -14.71 -20.39 -1.02
C CYS A 264 -15.34 -19.74 -2.27
N GLU A 265 -15.54 -18.42 -2.23
CA GLU A 265 -16.11 -17.68 -3.37
C GLU A 265 -15.22 -17.72 -4.62
N LEU A 266 -13.93 -18.04 -4.46
CA LEU A 266 -12.98 -18.21 -5.56
C LEU A 266 -12.95 -19.64 -6.14
N ALA A 267 -13.79 -20.56 -5.64
CA ALA A 267 -13.72 -21.98 -5.98
C ALA A 267 -13.83 -22.25 -7.49
N GLU A 268 -14.65 -21.49 -8.23
CA GLU A 268 -14.79 -21.64 -9.69
C GLU A 268 -13.49 -21.35 -10.44
N PHE A 269 -12.67 -20.44 -9.93
CA PHE A 269 -11.38 -20.06 -10.52
C PHE A 269 -10.20 -20.86 -9.93
N CYS A 270 -10.41 -21.48 -8.78
CA CYS A 270 -9.37 -22.26 -8.11
C CYS A 270 -9.19 -23.63 -8.78
N HIS A 271 -8.19 -23.73 -9.67
CA HIS A 271 -7.85 -24.99 -10.36
C HIS A 271 -7.35 -26.12 -9.44
N ARG A 272 -7.21 -25.89 -8.13
CA ARG A 272 -6.89 -26.96 -7.16
C ARG A 272 -8.16 -27.76 -6.86
N LYS A 273 -8.58 -28.58 -7.84
CA LYS A 273 -9.73 -29.50 -7.77
C LYS A 273 -9.87 -30.10 -6.37
N ILE A 274 -10.92 -29.72 -5.63
CA ILE A 274 -11.29 -30.35 -4.36
C ILE A 274 -11.32 -31.85 -4.62
N LEU A 275 -10.40 -32.60 -4.00
CA LEU A 275 -10.48 -34.05 -4.03
C LEU A 275 -11.77 -34.39 -3.26
N LYS A 276 -12.84 -34.72 -3.98
CA LYS A 276 -13.99 -35.38 -3.37
C LYS A 276 -13.43 -36.66 -2.76
N LYS A 277 -13.40 -36.72 -1.43
CA LYS A 277 -13.24 -37.99 -0.71
C LYS A 277 -14.46 -38.86 -0.97
#